data_AF-A0A968LWY5-F1
#
_entry.id   AF-A0A968LWY5-F1
#
_cell.length_a   1.000
_cell.length_b   1.000
_cell.length_c   1.000
_cell.angle_alpha   90.00
_cell.angle_beta   90.00
_cell.angle_gamma   90.00
#
_symmetry.space_group_name_H-M   'P 1'
#
loop_
_entity.id
_entity.type
_entity.pdbx_description
1 polymer ?
#
loop_
_entity_poly.entity_id
_entity_poly.type
_entity_poly.pdbx_seq_one_letter_code
_entity_poly.pdbx_strand_id
1 'polypeptide(L)'
;MQYLTQPDEIHEAIIKCASARILWLDTEIADYKSGKPRLSLIQVLDDATDTQADCPPVTDKDDRILILDLLDRSELIYEFIDKIMLDPTIEKVFHNASYDRQFLGKSKAKNVTCTWEIAKKIPYYILPVPNYQLKTLAQQLCHFSNIDKTQQISDWGQRPLTAKQLEYAKMDVVYAAQVHHQLLQLSQRLEIDPDNEDLTALTLRYRQIEHRWKVLDTEFKHLKERLKQAMASQNVPELNGFKLSIQERKHKKIAFDELAKFTQEYGVNLDFPIRLTQEIQKEMTNIIEKIPIEEEVEKVFMLKVSEVEDDDLPF
;
A
#
# COMPACT_ATOMS: atom_id res chain seq x y z
N MET A 1 4.33 -4.96 28.31
CA MET A 1 3.14 -4.66 27.47
C MET A 1 2.00 -4.31 28.39
N GLN A 2 1.33 -3.18 28.14
CA GLN A 2 0.20 -2.70 28.92
C GLN A 2 -1.07 -2.75 28.07
N TYR A 3 -2.11 -3.43 28.56
CA TYR A 3 -3.44 -3.43 27.95
C TYR A 3 -4.34 -2.47 28.73
N LEU A 4 -4.60 -1.31 28.13
CA LEU A 4 -5.28 -0.20 28.79
C LEU A 4 -6.76 -0.20 28.41
N THR A 5 -7.62 -0.24 29.43
CA THR A 5 -9.08 -0.29 29.25
C THR A 5 -9.80 0.85 29.94
N GLN A 6 -9.16 1.57 30.86
CA GLN A 6 -9.77 2.72 31.51
C GLN A 6 -9.53 4.00 30.67
N PRO A 7 -10.55 4.86 30.49
CA PRO A 7 -10.39 6.07 29.70
C PRO A 7 -9.23 6.97 30.14
N ASP A 8 -9.08 7.17 31.45
CA ASP A 8 -8.04 8.05 32.00
C ASP A 8 -6.63 7.50 31.73
N GLU A 9 -6.43 6.18 31.85
CA GLU A 9 -5.15 5.52 31.53
C GLU A 9 -4.82 5.62 30.03
N ILE A 10 -5.83 5.46 29.17
CA ILE A 10 -5.67 5.60 27.71
C ILE A 10 -5.32 7.06 27.36
N HIS A 11 -5.99 8.03 27.97
CA HIS A 11 -5.69 9.45 27.80
C HIS A 11 -4.24 9.78 28.16
N GLU A 12 -3.78 9.33 29.33
CA GLU A 12 -2.38 9.49 29.77
C GLU A 12 -1.39 8.82 28.81
N ALA A 13 -1.72 7.63 28.31
CA ALA A 13 -0.93 6.94 27.30
C ALA A 13 -0.84 7.72 25.98
N ILE A 14 -1.94 8.31 25.50
CA ILE A 14 -1.92 9.16 24.30
C ILE A 14 -1.01 10.37 24.50
N ILE A 15 -1.09 11.03 25.66
CA ILE A 15 -0.21 12.16 25.99
C ILE A 15 1.25 11.73 26.00
N LYS A 16 1.58 10.57 26.59
CA LYS A 16 2.94 10.02 26.59
C LYS A 16 3.43 9.79 25.15
N CYS A 17 2.64 9.10 24.33
CA CYS A 17 2.96 8.82 22.93
C CYS A 17 3.14 10.09 22.09
N ALA A 18 2.44 11.18 22.42
CA ALA A 18 2.60 12.45 21.72
C ALA A 18 3.98 13.12 21.93
N SER A 19 4.78 12.64 22.89
CA SER A 19 6.17 13.08 23.08
C SER A 19 7.19 12.27 22.28
N ALA A 20 6.76 11.17 21.67
CA ALA A 20 7.63 10.28 20.90
C ALA A 20 8.01 10.91 19.55
N ARG A 21 9.23 10.61 19.09
CA ARG A 21 9.65 10.99 17.73
C ARG A 21 9.08 10.05 16.66
N ILE A 22 8.97 8.76 16.99
CA ILE A 22 8.55 7.71 16.09
C ILE A 22 7.68 6.71 16.85
N LEU A 23 6.59 6.26 16.21
CA LEU A 23 5.69 5.25 16.74
C LEU A 23 5.44 4.18 15.69
N TRP A 24 5.49 2.92 16.10
CA TRP A 24 4.99 1.80 15.30
C TRP A 24 3.58 1.47 15.71
N LEU A 25 2.68 1.49 14.74
CA LEU A 25 1.26 1.44 14.94
C LEU A 25 0.63 0.32 14.14
N ASP A 26 -0.39 -0.30 14.72
CA ASP A 26 -1.30 -1.21 14.05
C ASP A 26 -2.72 -1.00 14.59
N THR A 27 -3.73 -1.51 13.88
CA THR A 27 -5.12 -1.43 14.34
C THR A 27 -5.86 -2.73 14.18
N GLU A 28 -6.81 -2.99 15.10
CA GLU A 28 -7.75 -4.10 14.96
C GLU A 28 -9.18 -3.59 14.86
N ILE A 29 -9.94 -4.18 13.92
CA ILE A 29 -11.27 -3.70 13.53
C ILE A 29 -12.33 -4.74 13.92
N ALA A 30 -13.27 -4.32 14.77
CA ALA A 30 -14.47 -5.09 15.07
C ALA A 30 -15.48 -5.00 13.91
N ASP A 31 -16.27 -6.07 13.76
CA ASP A 31 -17.35 -6.14 12.76
C ASP A 31 -16.90 -5.83 11.33
N TYR A 32 -15.68 -6.22 10.94
CA TYR A 32 -15.11 -5.88 9.63
C TYR A 32 -15.93 -6.37 8.42
N LYS A 33 -16.76 -7.41 8.63
CA LYS A 33 -17.71 -7.93 7.62
C LYS A 33 -19.04 -7.17 7.57
N SER A 34 -19.31 -6.33 8.56
CA SER A 34 -20.51 -5.51 8.61
C SER A 34 -20.36 -4.27 7.73
N GLY A 35 -21.49 -3.63 7.39
CA GLY A 35 -21.47 -2.31 6.73
C GLY A 35 -21.02 -1.16 7.64
N LYS A 36 -20.66 -1.43 8.90
CA LYS A 36 -20.26 -0.43 9.90
C LYS A 36 -19.09 -0.95 10.76
N PRO A 37 -17.89 -1.13 10.18
CA PRO A 37 -16.71 -1.55 10.93
C PRO A 37 -16.37 -0.53 12.03
N ARG A 38 -15.90 -1.01 13.17
CA ARG A 38 -15.58 -0.18 14.34
C ARG A 38 -14.12 -0.40 14.73
N LEU A 39 -13.38 0.68 14.96
CA LEU A 39 -12.02 0.59 15.48
C LEU A 39 -12.09 0.01 16.90
N SER A 40 -11.43 -1.12 17.11
CA SER A 40 -11.47 -1.84 18.39
C SER A 40 -10.21 -1.57 19.21
N LEU A 41 -9.04 -1.73 18.60
CA LEU A 41 -7.76 -1.54 19.25
C LEU A 41 -6.86 -0.66 18.41
N ILE A 42 -6.00 0.09 19.09
CA ILE A 42 -4.76 0.62 18.52
C ILE A 42 -3.60 0.01 19.32
N GLN A 43 -2.65 -0.58 18.62
CA GLN A 43 -1.40 -1.02 19.20
C GLN A 43 -0.34 0.04 18.94
N VAL A 44 0.46 0.35 19.97
CA VAL A 44 1.52 1.34 19.90
C VAL A 44 2.79 0.74 20.47
N LEU A 45 3.87 0.84 19.71
CA LEU A 45 5.23 0.67 20.22
C LEU A 45 5.94 2.02 20.11
N ASP A 46 6.35 2.53 21.28
CA ASP A 46 7.12 3.75 21.45
C ASP A 46 8.63 3.45 21.49
N ASP A 47 9.41 4.36 20.93
CA ASP A 47 10.86 4.50 21.01
C ASP A 47 11.69 3.18 21.01
N ALA A 48 12.08 2.76 19.80
CA ALA A 48 13.01 1.66 19.59
C ALA A 48 14.49 2.09 19.70
N THR A 49 14.84 3.04 20.58
CA THR A 49 16.23 3.52 20.77
C THR A 49 17.24 2.44 21.14
N ASP A 50 16.83 1.21 21.42
CA ASP A 50 17.73 0.06 21.50
C ASP A 50 18.03 -0.47 20.08
N THR A 51 18.78 0.37 19.37
CA THR A 51 19.10 0.34 17.94
C THR A 51 20.48 -0.27 17.69
N GLN A 52 20.65 -1.54 18.02
CA GLN A 52 21.72 -2.35 17.42
C GLN A 52 21.13 -3.55 16.70
N ALA A 53 21.74 -3.93 15.58
CA ALA A 53 21.41 -5.14 14.83
C ALA A 53 21.58 -6.44 15.68
N ASP A 54 22.19 -6.31 16.87
CA ASP A 54 22.35 -7.34 17.90
C ASP A 54 21.51 -7.06 19.17
N CYS A 55 20.58 -6.10 19.14
CA CYS A 55 19.70 -5.82 20.26
C CYS A 55 18.82 -7.05 20.53
N PRO A 56 18.69 -7.51 21.80
CA PRO A 56 17.78 -8.59 22.13
C PRO A 56 16.38 -8.26 21.57
N PRO A 57 15.63 -9.26 21.08
CA PRO A 57 14.29 -9.03 20.55
C PRO A 57 13.48 -8.25 21.58
N VAL A 58 12.65 -7.30 21.14
CA VAL A 58 11.61 -6.69 21.99
C VAL A 58 10.88 -7.84 22.68
N THR A 59 11.16 -8.03 23.97
CA THR A 59 10.68 -9.21 24.70
C THR A 59 9.30 -8.93 25.28
N ASP A 60 8.61 -10.00 25.69
CA ASP A 60 7.24 -9.95 26.22
C ASP A 60 7.03 -9.04 27.43
N LYS A 61 8.12 -8.56 28.03
CA LYS A 61 8.15 -7.71 29.23
C LYS A 61 8.38 -6.22 28.95
N ASP A 62 8.28 -5.80 27.69
CA ASP A 62 8.54 -4.41 27.35
C ASP A 62 7.33 -3.51 27.63
N ASP A 63 7.45 -2.63 28.63
CA ASP A 63 6.42 -1.63 28.99
C ASP A 63 6.27 -0.52 27.94
N ARG A 64 7.06 -0.57 26.86
CA ARG A 64 6.93 0.30 25.69
C ARG A 64 5.78 -0.08 24.75
N ILE A 65 5.25 -1.30 24.86
CA ILE A 65 4.11 -1.73 24.05
C ILE A 65 2.81 -1.43 24.78
N LEU A 66 1.96 -0.64 24.15
CA LEU A 66 0.64 -0.27 24.63
C LEU A 66 -0.42 -0.85 23.68
N ILE A 67 -1.44 -1.47 24.27
CA ILE A 67 -2.66 -1.89 23.57
C ILE A 67 -3.79 -1.05 24.14
N LEU A 68 -4.32 -0.14 23.32
CA LEU A 68 -5.39 0.78 23.71
C LEU A 68 -6.74 0.19 23.34
N ASP A 69 -7.60 -0.05 24.33
CA ASP A 69 -8.98 -0.49 24.10
C ASP A 69 -9.90 0.68 23.76
N LEU A 70 -10.26 0.81 22.49
CA LEU A 70 -10.96 1.97 21.94
C LEU A 70 -12.35 1.62 21.39
N LEU A 71 -12.82 0.38 21.62
CA LEU A 71 -14.12 -0.06 21.13
C LEU A 71 -15.23 0.84 21.67
N ASP A 72 -15.97 1.47 20.75
CA ASP A 72 -17.04 2.44 21.02
C ASP A 72 -16.60 3.71 21.78
N ARG A 73 -15.30 4.06 21.77
CA ARG A 73 -14.73 5.24 22.46
C ARG A 73 -14.29 6.32 21.49
N SER A 74 -15.28 6.95 20.86
CA SER A 74 -15.03 7.90 19.76
C SER A 74 -14.18 9.08 20.21
N GLU A 75 -14.38 9.57 21.42
CA GLU A 75 -13.62 10.69 22.02
C GLU A 75 -12.12 10.39 22.12
N LEU A 76 -11.73 9.22 22.59
CA LEU A 76 -10.32 8.81 22.69
C LEU A 76 -9.71 8.55 21.31
N ILE A 77 -10.50 8.04 20.36
CA ILE A 77 -10.06 7.89 18.96
C ILE A 77 -9.79 9.26 18.34
N TYR A 78 -10.69 10.24 18.54
CA TYR A 78 -10.48 11.60 18.05
C TYR A 78 -9.26 12.24 18.70
N GLU A 79 -9.05 12.03 19.99
CA GLU A 79 -7.88 12.51 20.69
C GLU A 79 -6.58 11.90 20.14
N PHE A 80 -6.53 10.59 19.92
CA PHE A 80 -5.39 9.91 19.30
C PHE A 80 -5.09 10.50 17.92
N ILE A 81 -6.14 10.72 17.11
CA ILE A 81 -5.99 11.33 15.78
C ILE A 81 -5.39 12.73 15.89
N ASP A 82 -5.97 13.58 16.73
CA ASP A 82 -5.57 14.98 16.89
C ASP A 82 -4.12 15.12 17.39
N LYS A 83 -3.77 14.37 18.44
CA LYS A 83 -2.47 14.48 19.10
C LYS A 83 -1.34 13.73 18.39
N ILE A 84 -1.63 12.64 17.67
CA ILE A 84 -0.59 11.76 17.09
C ILE A 84 -0.65 11.74 15.58
N MET A 85 -1.82 11.43 15.00
CA MET A 85 -1.92 11.20 13.56
C MET A 85 -1.77 12.49 12.76
N LEU A 86 -2.29 13.61 13.26
CA LEU A 86 -2.22 14.91 12.61
C LEU A 86 -0.89 15.65 12.85
N ASP A 87 -0.13 15.28 13.89
CA ASP A 87 1.14 15.90 14.21
C ASP A 87 2.22 15.48 13.19
N PRO A 88 2.80 16.40 12.40
CA PRO A 88 3.84 16.07 11.43
C PRO A 88 5.21 15.74 12.06
N THR A 89 5.44 16.11 13.33
CA THR A 89 6.72 15.93 14.01
C THR A 89 6.95 14.48 14.47
N ILE A 90 5.85 13.73 14.64
CA ILE A 90 5.87 12.31 14.98
C ILE A 90 5.84 11.50 13.69
N GLU A 91 6.80 10.60 13.49
CA GLU A 91 6.75 9.62 12.42
C GLU A 91 5.85 8.44 12.84
N LYS A 92 4.85 8.10 12.02
CA LYS A 92 3.98 6.95 12.28
C LYS A 92 4.27 5.86 11.28
N VAL A 93 4.77 4.73 11.76
CA VAL A 93 5.13 3.59 10.93
C VAL A 93 4.03 2.54 11.02
N PHE A 94 3.48 2.17 9.88
CA PHE A 94 2.49 1.08 9.75
C PHE A 94 2.98 0.04 8.74
N HIS A 95 2.39 -1.15 8.79
CA HIS A 95 2.43 -2.09 7.68
C HIS A 95 1.12 -2.02 6.88
N ASN A 96 1.19 -1.63 5.61
CA ASN A 96 0.02 -1.41 4.76
C ASN A 96 -0.94 -0.32 5.30
N ALA A 97 -0.38 0.84 5.64
CA ALA A 97 -1.04 1.99 6.29
C ALA A 97 -2.36 2.46 5.66
N SER A 98 -2.60 2.15 4.39
CA SER A 98 -3.77 2.63 3.64
C SER A 98 -5.10 2.24 4.28
N TYR A 99 -5.14 1.07 4.93
CA TYR A 99 -6.34 0.56 5.59
C TYR A 99 -6.54 1.23 6.97
N ASP A 100 -5.51 1.22 7.83
CA ASP A 100 -5.55 1.81 9.18
C ASP A 100 -5.90 3.30 9.13
N ARG A 101 -5.33 4.03 8.17
CA ARG A 101 -5.62 5.45 7.97
C ARG A 101 -7.09 5.71 7.71
N GLN A 102 -7.87 4.76 7.21
CA GLN A 102 -9.31 4.98 7.02
C GLN A 102 -10.04 5.28 8.34
N PHE A 103 -9.54 4.71 9.44
CA PHE A 103 -10.02 4.89 10.80
C PHE A 103 -9.25 5.97 11.56
N LEU A 104 -8.03 6.29 11.13
CA LEU A 104 -7.10 7.20 11.81
C LEU A 104 -6.84 8.52 11.05
N GLY A 105 -7.89 9.18 10.55
CA GLY A 105 -7.80 10.53 9.98
C GLY A 105 -7.53 10.63 8.47
N LYS A 106 -7.48 9.51 7.75
CA LYS A 106 -7.43 9.40 6.27
C LYS A 106 -6.26 10.18 5.66
N SER A 107 -6.58 11.10 4.74
CA SER A 107 -5.62 11.98 4.08
C SER A 107 -5.08 13.07 4.99
N LYS A 108 -5.70 13.32 6.15
CA LYS A 108 -5.21 14.31 7.12
C LYS A 108 -4.02 13.81 7.93
N ALA A 109 -3.87 12.49 8.10
CA ALA A 109 -2.71 11.89 8.76
C ALA A 109 -1.40 12.34 8.09
N LYS A 110 -0.44 12.81 8.89
CA LYS A 110 0.84 13.38 8.44
C LYS A 110 2.01 12.47 8.80
N ASN A 111 3.12 12.59 8.08
CA ASN A 111 4.37 11.87 8.36
C ASN A 111 4.17 10.36 8.62
N VAL A 112 3.51 9.69 7.67
CA VAL A 112 3.21 8.25 7.73
C VAL A 112 4.19 7.49 6.84
N THR A 113 4.90 6.54 7.45
CA THR A 113 5.79 5.60 6.77
C THR A 113 5.10 4.25 6.64
N CYS A 114 5.12 3.67 5.45
CA CYS A 114 4.47 2.40 5.16
C CYS A 114 5.51 1.35 4.76
N THR A 115 5.76 0.36 5.64
CA THR A 115 6.76 -0.69 5.39
C THR A 115 6.43 -1.54 4.16
N TRP A 116 5.14 -1.75 3.86
CA TRP A 116 4.69 -2.44 2.65
C TRP A 116 5.08 -1.70 1.37
N GLU A 117 4.98 -0.36 1.36
CA GLU A 117 5.37 0.46 0.22
C GLU A 117 6.89 0.49 0.03
N ILE A 118 7.65 0.52 1.13
CA ILE A 118 9.12 0.41 1.08
C ILE A 118 9.52 -0.93 0.47
N ALA A 119 8.97 -2.04 0.99
CA ALA A 119 9.29 -3.38 0.53
C ALA A 119 9.03 -3.58 -0.98
N LYS A 120 7.96 -2.98 -1.52
CA LYS A 120 7.62 -3.05 -2.95
C LYS A 120 8.59 -2.32 -3.87
N LYS A 121 9.37 -1.37 -3.35
CA LYS A 121 10.39 -0.65 -4.12
C LYS A 121 11.71 -1.42 -4.18
N ILE A 122 11.89 -2.41 -3.30
CA ILE A 122 13.10 -3.23 -3.27
C ILE A 122 13.01 -4.31 -4.36
N PRO A 123 14.01 -4.44 -5.25
CA PRO A 123 14.01 -5.45 -6.29
C PRO A 123 13.99 -6.88 -5.74
N TYR A 124 13.33 -7.80 -6.46
CA TYR A 124 13.16 -9.19 -6.06
C TYR A 124 14.48 -9.92 -5.77
N TYR A 125 15.55 -9.63 -6.51
CA TYR A 125 16.85 -10.28 -6.29
C TYR A 125 17.53 -9.86 -4.98
N ILE A 126 17.07 -8.78 -4.34
CA ILE A 126 17.51 -8.34 -3.01
C ILE A 126 16.54 -8.81 -1.93
N LEU A 127 15.23 -8.73 -2.20
CA LEU A 127 14.17 -9.17 -1.30
C LEU A 127 13.33 -10.29 -1.95
N PRO A 128 13.83 -11.54 -1.97
CA PRO A 128 13.17 -12.65 -2.65
C PRO A 128 12.04 -13.23 -1.80
N VAL A 129 10.93 -12.50 -1.68
CA VAL A 129 9.76 -12.90 -0.89
C VAL A 129 8.56 -13.24 -1.76
N PRO A 130 7.72 -14.23 -1.37
CA PRO A 130 6.54 -14.61 -2.16
C PRO A 130 5.41 -13.57 -2.11
N ASN A 131 5.39 -12.75 -1.06
CA ASN A 131 4.49 -11.63 -0.89
C ASN A 131 5.09 -10.67 0.16
N TYR A 132 4.53 -9.46 0.24
CA TYR A 132 5.00 -8.43 1.16
C TYR A 132 4.16 -8.35 2.44
N GLN A 133 3.46 -9.41 2.86
CA GLN A 133 2.72 -9.38 4.13
C GLN A 133 3.69 -9.22 5.31
N LEU A 134 3.27 -8.51 6.35
CA LEU A 134 4.08 -8.24 7.55
C LEU A 134 4.76 -9.49 8.08
N LYS A 135 4.00 -10.57 8.24
CA LYS A 135 4.46 -11.84 8.80
C LYS A 135 5.44 -12.57 7.90
N THR A 136 5.27 -12.46 6.58
CA THR A 136 6.23 -12.97 5.62
C THR A 136 7.55 -12.21 5.74
N LEU A 137 7.49 -10.87 5.80
CA LEU A 137 8.67 -10.04 5.97
C LEU A 137 9.36 -10.28 7.31
N ALA A 138 8.61 -10.38 8.41
CA ALA A 138 9.14 -10.66 9.74
C ALA A 138 9.87 -12.01 9.79
N GLN A 139 9.31 -13.04 9.15
CA GLN A 139 9.96 -14.35 9.07
C GLN A 139 11.23 -14.31 8.19
N GLN A 140 11.18 -13.66 7.02
CA GLN A 140 12.27 -13.71 6.05
C GLN A 140 13.41 -12.74 6.38
N LEU A 141 13.10 -11.54 6.87
CA LEU A 141 14.08 -10.50 7.17
C LEU A 141 14.57 -10.54 8.62
N CYS A 142 13.71 -10.94 9.56
CA CYS A 142 14.00 -10.86 11.00
C CYS A 142 14.06 -12.24 11.67
N HIS A 143 13.94 -13.32 10.89
CA HIS A 143 14.02 -14.71 11.36
C HIS A 143 13.03 -15.07 12.47
N PHE A 144 11.91 -14.36 12.58
CA PHE A 144 10.86 -14.74 13.52
C PHE A 144 10.30 -16.11 13.16
N SER A 145 10.20 -16.98 14.17
CA SER A 145 9.65 -18.33 14.05
C SER A 145 8.28 -18.40 14.72
N ASN A 146 7.48 -19.41 14.37
CA ASN A 146 6.17 -19.68 15.01
C ASN A 146 5.18 -18.49 15.01
N ILE A 147 5.17 -17.68 13.96
CA ILE A 147 4.29 -16.52 13.85
C ILE A 147 2.81 -16.96 13.79
N ASP A 148 2.03 -16.56 14.79
CA ASP A 148 0.59 -16.84 14.83
C ASP A 148 -0.17 -15.99 13.79
N LYS A 149 -0.91 -16.66 12.91
CA LYS A 149 -1.79 -16.04 11.91
C LYS A 149 -3.27 -16.19 12.24
N THR A 150 -3.60 -16.94 13.28
CA THR A 150 -4.97 -17.36 13.59
C THR A 150 -5.86 -16.22 14.07
N GLN A 151 -5.30 -15.18 14.70
CA GLN A 151 -6.11 -14.07 15.23
C GLN A 151 -6.42 -12.96 14.21
N GLN A 152 -5.86 -13.02 12.99
CA GLN A 152 -6.10 -12.02 11.94
C GLN A 152 -7.59 -11.88 11.56
N ILE A 153 -8.35 -12.96 11.73
CA ILE A 153 -9.80 -13.00 11.45
C ILE A 153 -10.63 -13.21 12.72
N SER A 154 -10.04 -12.98 13.89
CA SER A 154 -10.72 -13.16 15.18
C SER A 154 -11.82 -12.11 15.39
N ASP A 155 -12.72 -12.38 16.33
CA ASP A 155 -13.70 -11.40 16.78
C ASP A 155 -13.02 -10.38 17.69
N TRP A 156 -12.61 -9.25 17.11
CA TRP A 156 -12.03 -8.12 17.86
C TRP A 156 -13.08 -7.27 18.57
N GLY A 157 -14.38 -7.52 18.38
CA GLY A 157 -15.47 -6.89 19.13
C GLY A 157 -15.74 -7.55 20.48
N GLN A 158 -15.25 -8.78 20.70
CA GLN A 158 -15.48 -9.50 21.95
C GLN A 158 -14.73 -8.87 23.13
N ARG A 159 -15.32 -8.94 24.33
CA ARG A 159 -14.66 -8.60 25.59
C ARG A 159 -15.01 -9.62 26.69
N PRO A 160 -14.07 -9.98 27.58
CA PRO A 160 -12.65 -9.59 27.55
C PRO A 160 -11.90 -10.22 26.37
N LEU A 161 -10.81 -9.59 25.93
CA LEU A 161 -9.94 -10.17 24.90
C LEU A 161 -9.22 -11.41 25.45
N THR A 162 -8.99 -12.39 24.59
CA THR A 162 -8.23 -13.58 24.98
C THR A 162 -6.73 -13.28 25.06
N ALA A 163 -5.99 -14.06 25.84
CA ALA A 163 -4.53 -13.93 25.91
C ALA A 163 -3.85 -14.07 24.53
N LYS A 164 -4.41 -14.90 23.63
CA LYS A 164 -3.91 -15.06 22.27
C LYS A 164 -4.11 -13.81 21.42
N GLN A 165 -5.25 -13.13 21.55
CA GLN A 165 -5.51 -11.87 20.86
C GLN A 165 -4.56 -10.76 21.33
N LEU A 166 -4.36 -10.65 22.65
CA LEU A 166 -3.43 -9.67 23.20
C LEU A 166 -1.99 -9.92 22.74
N GLU A 167 -1.55 -11.18 22.77
CA GLU A 167 -0.21 -11.54 22.29
C GLU A 167 -0.06 -11.29 20.79
N TYR A 168 -1.07 -11.62 19.99
CA TYR A 168 -1.07 -11.33 18.55
C TYR A 168 -0.95 -9.82 18.28
N ALA A 169 -1.81 -9.02 18.92
CA ALA A 169 -1.85 -7.56 18.77
C ALA A 169 -0.49 -6.94 19.14
N LYS A 170 0.07 -7.34 20.28
CA LYS A 170 1.41 -6.94 20.71
C LYS A 170 2.47 -7.25 19.66
N MET A 171 2.46 -8.45 19.10
CA MET A 171 3.52 -8.89 18.19
C MET A 171 3.46 -8.19 16.83
N ASP A 172 2.30 -7.74 16.35
CA ASP A 172 2.21 -7.08 15.05
C ASP A 172 2.98 -5.73 15.02
N VAL A 173 2.97 -4.94 16.10
CA VAL A 173 3.83 -3.73 16.19
C VAL A 173 5.32 -4.06 16.40
N VAL A 174 5.64 -5.18 17.06
CA VAL A 174 7.02 -5.68 17.18
C VAL A 174 7.57 -6.06 15.80
N TYR A 175 6.79 -6.82 15.03
CA TYR A 175 7.15 -7.18 13.66
C TYR A 175 7.27 -5.95 12.79
N ALA A 176 6.35 -4.99 12.89
CA ALA A 176 6.40 -3.76 12.11
C ALA A 176 7.68 -2.98 12.38
N ALA A 177 8.13 -2.89 13.64
CA ALA A 177 9.38 -2.23 14.01
C ALA A 177 10.62 -2.91 13.44
N GLN A 178 10.74 -4.22 13.61
CA GLN A 178 11.90 -4.96 13.13
C GLN A 178 11.97 -4.97 11.59
N VAL A 179 10.82 -5.18 10.92
CA VAL A 179 10.72 -5.13 9.47
C VAL A 179 11.04 -3.73 8.95
N HIS A 180 10.53 -2.67 9.60
CA HIS A 180 10.84 -1.30 9.23
C HIS A 180 12.35 -1.06 9.20
N HIS A 181 13.05 -1.45 10.26
CA HIS A 181 14.50 -1.27 10.37
C HIS A 181 15.26 -2.02 9.27
N GLN A 182 14.95 -3.29 9.05
CA GLN A 182 15.59 -4.10 7.99
C GLN A 182 15.34 -3.51 6.60
N LEU A 183 14.12 -3.03 6.32
CA LEU A 183 13.80 -2.41 5.04
C LEU A 183 14.54 -1.09 4.82
N LEU A 184 14.74 -0.27 5.85
CA LEU A 184 15.55 0.95 5.75
C LEU A 184 17.01 0.62 5.44
N GLN A 185 17.59 -0.37 6.11
CA GLN A 185 18.95 -0.82 5.81
C GLN A 185 19.11 -1.32 4.37
N LEU A 186 18.15 -2.11 3.88
CA LEU A 186 18.15 -2.58 2.49
C LEU A 186 17.98 -1.44 1.50
N SER A 187 17.15 -0.45 1.82
CA SER A 187 16.90 0.72 0.97
C SER A 187 18.13 1.63 0.88
N GLN A 188 18.88 1.81 1.96
CA GLN A 188 20.14 2.57 1.94
C GLN A 188 21.21 1.91 1.06
N ARG A 189 21.27 0.58 1.04
CA ARG A 189 22.18 -0.17 0.14
C ARG A 189 21.78 -0.07 -1.34
N LEU A 190 20.56 0.38 -1.61
CA LEU A 190 19.97 0.54 -2.94
C LEU A 190 20.12 1.96 -3.49
N GLU A 191 20.76 2.88 -2.77
CA GLU A 191 21.10 4.20 -3.29
C GLU A 191 22.13 4.03 -4.41
N ILE A 192 21.63 3.87 -5.63
CA ILE A 192 22.40 3.78 -6.85
C ILE A 192 22.58 5.21 -7.36
N ASP A 193 23.84 5.61 -7.52
CA ASP A 193 24.18 6.84 -8.22
C ASP A 193 24.05 6.60 -9.74
N PRO A 194 23.09 7.25 -10.43
CA PRO A 194 22.91 7.09 -11.86
C PRO A 194 24.16 7.44 -12.68
N ASP A 195 25.03 8.30 -12.15
CA ASP A 195 26.27 8.70 -12.83
C ASP A 195 27.33 7.59 -12.86
N ASN A 196 27.20 6.60 -11.96
CA ASN A 196 28.12 5.46 -11.85
C ASN A 196 27.54 4.14 -12.40
N GLU A 197 26.36 4.17 -13.03
CA GLU A 197 25.72 2.98 -13.59
C GLU A 197 26.44 2.43 -14.83
N ASP A 198 26.59 1.10 -14.87
CA ASP A 198 27.08 0.40 -16.05
C ASP A 198 25.90 0.13 -16.99
N LEU A 199 25.71 1.03 -17.95
CA LEU A 199 24.63 0.95 -18.93
C LEU A 199 24.63 -0.36 -19.72
N THR A 200 25.80 -0.95 -19.98
CA THR A 200 25.92 -2.22 -20.70
C THR A 200 25.41 -3.37 -19.85
N ALA A 201 25.87 -3.46 -18.60
CA ALA A 201 25.41 -4.49 -17.66
C ALA A 201 23.91 -4.36 -17.37
N LEU A 202 23.43 -3.14 -17.16
CA LEU A 202 22.02 -2.84 -16.88
C LEU A 202 21.13 -3.23 -18.08
N THR A 203 21.53 -2.86 -19.30
CA THR A 203 20.82 -3.21 -20.54
C THR A 203 20.77 -4.72 -20.72
N LEU A 204 21.90 -5.41 -20.55
CA LEU A 204 21.99 -6.85 -20.68
C LEU A 204 21.04 -7.54 -19.69
N ARG A 205 21.06 -7.09 -18.43
CA ARG A 205 20.20 -7.64 -17.38
C ARG A 205 18.72 -7.40 -17.66
N TYR A 206 18.36 -6.20 -18.12
CA TYR A 206 16.99 -5.88 -18.53
C TYR A 206 16.51 -6.84 -19.62
N ARG A 207 17.30 -7.05 -20.68
CA ARG A 207 16.92 -7.91 -21.81
C ARG A 207 16.76 -9.38 -21.41
N GLN A 208 17.63 -9.89 -20.54
CA GLN A 208 17.52 -11.25 -20.00
C GLN A 208 16.19 -11.48 -19.27
N ILE A 209 15.78 -10.51 -18.45
CA ILE A 209 14.52 -10.58 -17.70
C ILE A 209 13.33 -10.43 -18.66
N GLU A 210 13.40 -9.48 -19.59
CA GLU A 210 12.35 -9.23 -20.58
C GLU A 210 12.05 -10.48 -21.43
N HIS A 211 13.09 -11.15 -21.95
CA HIS A 211 12.94 -12.36 -22.75
C HIS A 211 12.21 -13.47 -21.95
N ARG A 212 12.66 -13.76 -20.73
CA ARG A 212 12.03 -14.76 -19.85
C ARG A 212 10.58 -14.38 -19.51
N TRP A 213 10.34 -13.10 -19.22
CA TRP A 213 9.02 -12.60 -18.89
C TRP A 213 8.04 -12.73 -20.05
N LYS A 214 8.44 -12.40 -21.30
CA LYS A 214 7.57 -12.51 -22.48
C LYS A 214 7.09 -13.95 -22.72
N VAL A 215 7.98 -14.94 -22.56
CA VAL A 215 7.62 -16.37 -22.69
C VAL A 215 6.61 -16.76 -21.62
N LEU A 216 6.88 -16.45 -20.35
CA LEU A 216 5.99 -16.79 -19.23
C LEU A 216 4.66 -16.04 -19.28
N ASP A 217 4.65 -14.77 -19.68
CA ASP A 217 3.44 -13.95 -19.82
C ASP A 217 2.52 -14.52 -20.91
N THR A 218 3.09 -14.99 -22.02
CA THR A 218 2.34 -15.65 -23.09
C THR A 218 1.66 -16.92 -22.58
N GLU A 219 2.40 -17.79 -21.87
CA GLU A 219 1.85 -19.01 -21.27
C GLU A 219 0.77 -18.69 -20.23
N PHE A 220 1.02 -17.74 -19.34
CA PHE A 220 0.08 -17.31 -18.30
C PHE A 220 -1.23 -16.78 -18.90
N LYS A 221 -1.16 -15.93 -19.93
CA LYS A 221 -2.34 -15.41 -20.66
C LYS A 221 -3.14 -16.54 -21.30
N HIS A 222 -2.45 -17.48 -21.95
CA HIS A 222 -3.08 -18.64 -22.59
C HIS A 222 -3.84 -19.51 -21.58
N LEU A 223 -3.19 -19.86 -20.47
CA LEU A 223 -3.80 -20.66 -19.40
C LEU A 223 -4.98 -19.94 -18.76
N LYS A 224 -4.87 -18.64 -18.48
CA LYS A 224 -5.94 -17.84 -17.90
C LYS A 224 -7.17 -17.78 -18.82
N GLU A 225 -6.96 -17.60 -20.12
CA GLU A 225 -8.05 -17.57 -21.09
C GLU A 225 -8.76 -18.93 -21.19
N ARG A 226 -7.98 -20.03 -21.25
CA ARG A 226 -8.53 -21.40 -21.24
C ARG A 226 -9.30 -21.70 -19.97
N LEU A 227 -8.78 -21.30 -18.81
CA LEU A 227 -9.47 -21.48 -17.53
C LEU A 227 -10.80 -20.71 -17.52
N LYS A 228 -10.80 -19.45 -17.96
CA LYS A 228 -12.02 -18.64 -18.08
C LYS A 228 -13.07 -19.31 -18.97
N GLN A 229 -12.67 -19.79 -20.16
CA GLN A 229 -13.57 -20.47 -21.10
C GLN A 229 -14.09 -21.80 -20.54
N ALA A 230 -13.23 -22.60 -19.91
CA ALA A 230 -13.61 -23.86 -19.29
C ALA A 230 -14.59 -23.66 -18.12
N MET A 231 -14.30 -22.72 -17.21
CA MET A 231 -15.20 -22.36 -16.09
C MET A 231 -16.57 -21.90 -16.59
N ALA A 232 -16.61 -21.07 -17.64
CA ALA A 232 -17.86 -20.63 -18.26
C ALA A 232 -18.63 -21.80 -18.89
N SER A 233 -17.97 -22.66 -19.67
CA SER A 233 -18.61 -23.80 -20.33
C SER A 233 -19.09 -24.87 -19.36
N GLN A 234 -18.43 -25.03 -18.21
CA GLN A 234 -18.76 -26.03 -17.20
C GLN A 234 -19.66 -25.48 -16.08
N ASN A 235 -20.07 -24.21 -16.16
CA ASN A 235 -20.85 -23.52 -15.14
C ASN A 235 -20.22 -23.57 -13.73
N VAL A 236 -18.89 -23.41 -13.65
CA VAL A 236 -18.14 -23.38 -12.39
C VAL A 236 -17.86 -21.90 -12.02
N PRO A 237 -18.60 -21.31 -11.06
CA PRO A 237 -18.46 -19.88 -10.74
C PRO A 237 -17.20 -19.57 -9.92
N GLU A 238 -16.70 -20.54 -9.15
CA GLU A 238 -15.50 -20.38 -8.31
C GLU A 238 -14.72 -21.70 -8.22
N LEU A 239 -13.40 -21.63 -8.32
CA LEU A 239 -12.50 -22.78 -8.22
C LEU A 239 -11.13 -22.32 -7.72
N ASN A 240 -10.63 -22.86 -6.60
CA ASN A 240 -9.27 -22.61 -6.09
C ASN A 240 -8.85 -21.13 -6.05
N GLY A 241 -9.76 -20.24 -5.65
CA GLY A 241 -9.52 -18.78 -5.61
C GLY A 241 -9.72 -18.04 -6.92
N PHE A 242 -10.03 -18.73 -8.03
CA PHE A 242 -10.51 -18.11 -9.27
C PHE A 242 -12.02 -17.94 -9.19
N LYS A 243 -12.51 -16.74 -9.46
CA LYS A 243 -13.95 -16.43 -9.51
C LYS A 243 -14.31 -15.88 -10.88
N LEU A 244 -15.32 -16.47 -11.52
CA LEU A 244 -15.86 -15.99 -12.79
C LEU A 244 -16.94 -14.95 -12.50
N SER A 245 -16.67 -13.67 -12.81
CA SER A 245 -17.66 -12.60 -12.73
C SER A 245 -18.18 -12.24 -14.11
N ILE A 246 -19.50 -12.21 -14.27
CA ILE A 246 -20.16 -11.71 -15.48
C ILE A 246 -20.49 -10.23 -15.25
N GLN A 247 -19.99 -9.36 -16.12
CA GLN A 247 -20.31 -7.93 -16.10
C GLN A 247 -20.94 -7.53 -17.43
N GLU A 248 -22.18 -7.04 -17.40
CA GLU A 248 -22.78 -6.38 -18.55
C GLU A 248 -22.36 -4.91 -18.56
N ARG A 249 -21.56 -4.51 -19.55
CA ARG A 249 -21.16 -3.11 -19.73
C ARG A 249 -22.06 -2.46 -20.78
N LYS A 250 -22.93 -1.54 -20.35
CA LYS A 250 -23.69 -0.67 -21.25
C LYS A 250 -22.89 0.60 -21.51
N HIS A 251 -22.37 0.74 -22.72
CA HIS A 251 -21.72 1.97 -23.15
C HIS A 251 -22.76 2.92 -23.73
N LYS A 252 -22.92 4.10 -23.13
CA LYS A 252 -23.63 5.21 -23.75
C LYS A 252 -22.61 6.03 -24.55
N LYS A 253 -22.82 6.15 -25.85
CA LYS A 253 -21.97 6.95 -26.74
C LYS A 253 -22.82 8.07 -27.33
N ILE A 254 -22.23 9.25 -27.45
CA ILE A 254 -22.77 10.41 -28.16
C ILE A 254 -21.62 10.99 -28.99
N ALA A 255 -21.91 11.56 -30.16
CA ALA A 255 -20.88 12.24 -30.93
C ALA A 255 -20.46 13.55 -30.22
N PHE A 256 -19.21 13.98 -30.38
CA PHE A 256 -18.72 15.17 -29.69
C PHE A 256 -19.44 16.44 -30.16
N ASP A 257 -19.77 16.56 -31.45
CA ASP A 257 -20.50 17.71 -31.98
C ASP A 257 -21.94 17.78 -31.46
N GLU A 258 -22.60 16.63 -31.33
CA GLU A 258 -23.92 16.51 -30.70
C GLU A 258 -23.87 16.91 -29.23
N LEU A 259 -22.86 16.44 -28.49
CA LEU A 259 -22.65 16.82 -27.10
C LEU A 259 -22.40 18.32 -26.95
N ALA A 260 -21.56 18.91 -27.81
CA ALA A 260 -21.26 20.33 -27.80
C ALA A 260 -22.53 21.17 -28.07
N LYS A 261 -23.32 20.82 -29.10
CA LYS A 261 -24.61 21.46 -29.38
C LYS A 261 -25.57 21.37 -28.20
N PHE A 262 -25.68 20.18 -27.60
CA PHE A 262 -26.54 19.95 -26.44
C PHE A 262 -26.13 20.82 -25.24
N THR A 263 -24.84 20.92 -24.93
CA THR A 263 -24.36 21.77 -23.83
C THR A 263 -24.68 23.25 -24.05
N GLN A 264 -24.62 23.72 -25.30
CA GLN A 264 -24.97 25.09 -25.67
C GLN A 264 -26.48 25.34 -25.60
N GLU A 265 -27.30 24.41 -26.11
CA GLU A 265 -28.76 24.54 -26.16
C GLU A 265 -29.40 24.51 -24.76
N TYR A 266 -28.91 23.63 -23.88
CA TYR A 266 -29.48 23.41 -22.55
C TYR A 266 -28.71 24.12 -21.43
N GLY A 267 -27.69 24.92 -21.76
CA GLY A 267 -26.89 25.66 -20.78
C GLY A 267 -26.13 24.76 -19.79
N VAL A 268 -25.78 23.53 -20.21
CA VAL A 268 -25.04 22.59 -19.36
C VAL A 268 -23.56 22.96 -19.39
N ASN A 269 -23.00 23.32 -18.24
CA ASN A 269 -21.58 23.63 -18.12
C ASN A 269 -20.75 22.34 -17.96
N LEU A 270 -20.03 21.97 -19.02
CA LEU A 270 -19.04 20.88 -19.02
C LEU A 270 -17.64 21.49 -19.14
N ASP A 271 -17.05 21.83 -18.00
CA ASP A 271 -15.72 22.43 -17.91
C ASP A 271 -14.69 21.39 -17.43
N PHE A 272 -13.94 20.83 -18.37
CA PHE A 272 -12.82 19.95 -18.09
C PHE A 272 -11.72 20.14 -19.15
N PRO A 273 -10.45 20.04 -18.76
CA PRO A 273 -9.34 20.23 -19.68
C PRO A 273 -9.30 19.10 -20.71
N ILE A 274 -9.15 19.46 -21.99
CA ILE A 274 -8.94 18.52 -23.09
C ILE A 274 -7.50 18.67 -23.57
N ARG A 275 -6.73 17.57 -23.51
CA ARG A 275 -5.39 17.55 -24.09
C ARG A 275 -5.49 17.60 -25.62
N LEU A 276 -5.04 18.71 -26.21
CA LEU A 276 -4.95 18.84 -27.66
C LEU A 276 -3.77 17.99 -28.16
N THR A 277 -4.05 16.77 -28.65
CA THR A 277 -3.02 15.91 -29.26
C THR A 277 -2.53 16.52 -30.58
N GLN A 278 -1.36 16.10 -31.05
CA GLN A 278 -0.82 16.58 -32.34
C GLN A 278 -1.77 16.34 -33.52
N GLU A 279 -2.63 15.32 -33.45
CA GLU A 279 -3.64 15.02 -34.46
C GLU A 279 -4.76 16.06 -34.46
N ILE A 280 -5.34 16.37 -33.29
CA ILE A 280 -6.38 17.41 -33.13
C ILE A 280 -5.83 18.78 -33.53
N GLN A 281 -4.59 19.10 -33.13
CA GLN A 281 -3.97 20.38 -33.48
C GLN A 281 -3.81 20.56 -35.00
N LYS A 282 -3.55 19.47 -35.75
CA LYS A 282 -3.47 19.51 -37.22
C LYS A 282 -4.83 19.77 -37.87
N GLU A 283 -5.92 19.22 -37.34
CA GLU A 283 -7.26 19.48 -37.86
C GLU A 283 -7.74 20.91 -37.60
N MET A 284 -7.23 21.55 -36.54
CA MET A 284 -7.57 22.92 -36.13
C MET A 284 -6.60 24.00 -36.67
N THR A 285 -5.81 23.65 -37.69
CA THR A 285 -4.81 24.56 -38.29
C THR A 285 -5.43 25.92 -38.64
N ASN A 286 -4.79 27.02 -38.22
CA ASN A 286 -5.22 28.43 -38.37
C ASN A 286 -6.34 28.92 -37.42
N ILE A 287 -6.90 28.08 -36.56
CA ILE A 287 -7.92 28.48 -35.56
C ILE A 287 -7.41 28.29 -34.13
N ILE A 288 -6.39 27.45 -33.93
CA ILE A 288 -5.79 27.17 -32.63
C ILE A 288 -5.26 28.44 -31.93
N GLU A 289 -4.73 29.41 -32.69
CA GLU A 289 -4.25 30.71 -32.18
C GLU A 289 -5.38 31.61 -31.61
N LYS A 290 -6.65 31.27 -31.91
CA LYS A 290 -7.82 32.03 -31.47
C LYS A 290 -8.42 31.50 -30.17
N ILE A 291 -7.87 30.42 -29.63
CA ILE A 291 -8.35 29.75 -28.42
C ILE A 291 -7.36 30.07 -27.29
N PRO A 292 -7.83 30.44 -26.08
CA PRO A 292 -6.96 30.59 -24.93
C PRO A 292 -6.42 29.21 -24.53
N ILE A 293 -5.14 28.96 -24.79
CA ILE A 293 -4.46 27.71 -24.43
C ILE A 293 -3.49 28.00 -23.28
N GLU A 294 -3.59 27.21 -22.22
CA GLU A 294 -2.60 27.19 -21.15
C GLU A 294 -1.51 26.16 -21.52
N GLU A 295 -0.27 26.61 -21.65
CA GLU A 295 0.88 25.76 -21.97
C GLU A 295 1.65 25.38 -20.70
N GLU A 296 1.67 24.09 -20.37
CA GLU A 296 2.56 23.53 -19.36
C GLU A 296 3.74 22.81 -20.04
N VAL A 297 4.97 23.22 -19.72
CA VAL A 297 6.19 22.58 -20.25
C VAL A 297 6.78 21.66 -19.17
N GLU A 298 6.60 20.35 -19.33
CA GLU A 298 7.22 19.34 -18.49
C GLU A 298 8.33 18.59 -19.27
N LYS A 299 9.52 18.48 -18.69
CA LYS A 299 10.58 17.63 -19.23
C LYS A 299 10.40 16.20 -18.70
N VAL A 300 9.86 15.32 -19.54
CA VAL A 300 9.70 13.89 -19.23
C VAL A 300 10.71 13.08 -20.04
N PHE A 301 11.53 12.28 -19.35
CA PHE A 301 12.42 11.31 -20.00
C PHE A 301 11.63 10.03 -20.30
N MET A 302 11.72 9.56 -21.54
CA MET A 302 11.07 8.31 -21.97
C MET A 302 12.11 7.34 -22.52
N LEU A 303 12.19 6.15 -21.93
CA LEU A 303 12.97 5.05 -22.48
C LEU A 303 12.16 4.35 -23.57
N LYS A 304 12.67 4.34 -24.81
CA LYS A 304 12.10 3.55 -25.91
C LYS A 304 12.92 2.28 -26.08
N VAL A 305 12.25 1.13 -26.05
CA VAL A 305 12.86 -0.18 -26.23
C VAL A 305 12.50 -0.70 -27.62
N SER A 306 13.48 -0.75 -28.52
CA SER A 306 13.32 -1.36 -29.86
C SER A 306 13.58 -2.86 -29.80
N GLU A 307 13.03 -3.64 -30.74
CA GLU A 307 13.44 -5.02 -30.95
C GLU A 307 14.87 -5.06 -31.53
N VAL A 308 15.65 -6.04 -31.10
CA VAL A 308 17.00 -6.33 -31.60
C VAL A 308 16.93 -7.73 -32.19
N GLU A 309 17.68 -8.02 -33.26
CA GLU A 309 17.74 -9.37 -33.81
C GLU A 309 18.28 -10.34 -32.74
N ASP A 310 17.66 -11.53 -32.62
CA ASP A 310 17.97 -12.49 -31.56
C ASP A 310 19.45 -12.93 -31.57
N ASP A 311 20.12 -12.89 -32.73
CA ASP A 311 21.53 -13.25 -32.90
C ASP A 311 22.51 -12.27 -32.22
N ASP A 312 22.06 -11.07 -31.84
CA ASP A 312 22.87 -10.05 -31.17
C ASP A 312 22.79 -10.11 -29.63
N LEU A 313 21.93 -10.97 -29.08
CA LEU A 313 21.74 -11.13 -27.64
C LEU A 313 22.42 -12.44 -27.16
N PRO A 314 23.26 -12.39 -26.11
CA PRO A 314 24.08 -13.54 -25.73
C PRO A 314 23.34 -14.63 -24.92
N PHE A 315 22.01 -14.79 -25.07
CA PHE A 315 21.19 -15.73 -24.27
C PHE A 315 19.91 -16.21 -24.94
#